data_AF-A0AAI8CL06-F1
#
_entry.id   AF-A0AAI8CL06-F1
#
_cell.length_a   1.000
_cell.length_b   1.000
_cell.length_c   1.000
_cell.angle_alpha   90.00
_cell.angle_beta   90.00
_cell.angle_gamma   90.00
#
_symmetry.space_group_name_H-M   'P 1'
#
loop_
_entity.id
_entity.type
_entity.pdbx_description
1 polymer ?
#
loop_
_entity_poly.entity_id
_entity_poly.type
_entity_poly.pdbx_seq_one_letter_code
_entity_poly.pdbx_strand_id
1 'polypeptide(L)'
;MLYTELIFAMIVLMLFLTIIAVTIPAQRETLQEAIRQERAQLIAENMFWQQISDEYLQSIQSNKFSITYDVIVDGKHYKVTINAIKFDRPKK
;
A
#
# COMPACT_ATOMS: atom_id res chain seq x y z
N MET A 1 39.77 -35.30 0.23
CA MET A 1 38.63 -34.93 1.09
C MET A 1 38.50 -33.41 1.23
N LEU A 2 39.56 -32.66 1.59
CA LEU A 2 39.53 -31.19 1.69
C LEU A 2 38.99 -30.45 0.44
N TYR A 3 39.43 -30.85 -0.77
CA TYR A 3 38.98 -30.20 -2.01
C TYR A 3 37.48 -30.41 -2.28
N THR A 4 36.94 -31.56 -1.93
CA THR A 4 35.51 -31.89 -2.11
C THR A 4 34.64 -31.07 -1.15
N GLU A 5 35.08 -30.95 0.11
CA GLU A 5 34.43 -30.12 1.12
C GLU A 5 34.45 -28.63 0.75
N LEU A 6 35.57 -28.16 0.18
CA LEU A 6 35.71 -26.78 -0.27
C LEU A 6 34.80 -26.46 -1.46
N ILE A 7 34.69 -27.36 -2.43
CA ILE A 7 33.74 -27.23 -3.54
C ILE A 7 32.30 -27.21 -3.02
N PHE A 8 31.96 -28.09 -2.06
CA PHE A 8 30.62 -28.12 -1.49
C PHE A 8 30.28 -26.83 -0.75
N ALA A 9 31.22 -26.29 0.05
CA ALA A 9 31.06 -25.01 0.73
C ALA A 9 30.85 -23.85 -0.26
N MET A 10 31.57 -23.84 -1.39
CA MET A 10 31.39 -22.83 -2.43
C MET A 10 30.02 -22.89 -3.09
N ILE A 11 29.49 -24.09 -3.34
CA ILE A 11 28.15 -24.28 -3.92
C ILE A 11 27.07 -23.77 -2.97
N VAL A 12 27.18 -24.10 -1.68
CA VAL A 12 26.26 -23.62 -0.64
C VAL A 12 26.31 -22.10 -0.53
N LEU A 13 27.50 -21.50 -0.56
CA LEU A 13 27.67 -20.05 -0.52
C LEU A 13 27.06 -19.37 -1.76
N MET A 14 27.25 -19.93 -2.95
CA MET A 14 26.60 -19.43 -4.17
C MET A 14 25.08 -19.48 -4.07
N LEU A 15 24.51 -20.56 -3.53
CA LEU A 15 23.07 -20.68 -3.31
C LEU A 15 22.53 -19.61 -2.36
N PHE A 16 23.25 -19.29 -1.28
CA PHE A 16 22.84 -18.20 -0.40
C PHE A 16 22.88 -16.84 -1.08
N LEU A 17 23.94 -16.57 -1.85
CA LEU A 17 24.07 -15.31 -2.59
C LEU A 17 22.96 -15.14 -3.63
N THR A 18 22.57 -16.19 -4.34
CA THR A 18 21.47 -16.11 -5.31
C THR A 18 20.13 -15.85 -4.63
N ILE A 19 19.86 -16.51 -3.50
CA ILE A 19 18.64 -16.25 -2.71
C ILE A 19 18.60 -14.79 -2.27
N ILE A 20 19.69 -14.26 -1.70
CA ILE A 20 19.76 -12.87 -1.25
C ILE A 20 19.56 -11.90 -2.44
N ALA A 21 20.22 -12.17 -3.56
CA ALA A 21 20.15 -11.33 -4.76
C ALA A 21 18.75 -11.24 -5.35
N VAL A 22 17.94 -12.29 -5.24
CA VAL A 22 16.54 -12.29 -5.72
C VAL A 22 15.58 -11.72 -4.67
N THR A 23 15.80 -12.04 -3.40
CA THR A 23 14.83 -11.72 -2.33
C THR A 23 14.87 -10.24 -1.97
N ILE A 24 16.04 -9.59 -1.97
CA ILE A 24 16.16 -8.16 -1.63
C ILE A 24 15.40 -7.25 -2.61
N PRO A 25 15.55 -7.38 -3.94
CA PRO A 25 14.75 -6.62 -4.89
C PRO A 25 13.24 -6.82 -4.72
N ALA A 26 12.80 -8.08 -4.54
CA ALA A 26 11.39 -8.39 -4.34
C ALA A 26 10.82 -7.72 -3.08
N GLN A 27 11.57 -7.73 -1.98
CA GLN A 27 11.19 -7.00 -0.76
C GLN A 27 11.11 -5.49 -0.99
N ARG A 28 12.05 -4.91 -1.74
CA ARG A 28 12.04 -3.47 -2.07
C ARG A 28 10.81 -3.09 -2.91
N GLU A 29 10.47 -3.87 -3.92
CA GLU A 29 9.29 -3.62 -4.74
C GLU A 29 8.00 -3.71 -3.91
N THR A 30 7.93 -4.68 -3.01
CA THR A 30 6.79 -4.86 -2.10
C THR A 30 6.64 -3.66 -1.17
N LEU A 31 7.74 -3.17 -0.59
CA LEU A 31 7.74 -1.97 0.24
C LEU A 31 7.32 -0.72 -0.54
N GLN A 32 7.81 -0.55 -1.77
CA GLN A 32 7.41 0.57 -2.63
C GLN A 32 5.93 0.51 -3.00
N GLU A 33 5.38 -0.69 -3.24
CA GLU A 33 3.96 -0.86 -3.50
C GLU A 33 3.12 -0.50 -2.27
N ALA A 34 3.55 -0.93 -1.07
CA ALA A 34 2.90 -0.55 0.18
C ALA A 34 2.89 0.98 0.38
N ILE A 35 4.02 1.65 0.14
CA ILE A 35 4.12 3.12 0.22
C ILE A 35 3.20 3.78 -0.81
N ARG A 36 3.11 3.26 -2.04
CA ARG A 36 2.19 3.79 -3.06
C ARG A 36 0.73 3.64 -2.64
N GLN A 37 0.35 2.51 -2.06
CA GLN A 37 -1.00 2.29 -1.53
C GLN A 37 -1.32 3.26 -0.40
N GLU A 38 -0.40 3.48 0.54
CA GLU A 38 -0.56 4.46 1.62
C GLU A 38 -0.71 5.88 1.07
N ARG A 39 0.10 6.27 0.09
CA ARG A 39 -0.06 7.55 -0.62
C ARG A 39 -1.41 7.67 -1.31
N ALA A 40 -1.87 6.61 -1.99
CA ALA A 40 -3.17 6.60 -2.64
C ALA A 40 -4.30 6.78 -1.62
N GLN A 41 -4.20 6.16 -0.45
CA GLN A 41 -5.14 6.31 0.65
C GLN A 41 -5.18 7.76 1.17
N LEU A 42 -4.02 8.38 1.41
CA LEU A 42 -3.95 9.77 1.84
C LEU A 42 -4.54 10.74 0.81
N ILE A 43 -4.32 10.49 -0.48
CA ILE A 43 -4.90 11.29 -1.56
C ILE A 43 -6.42 11.11 -1.61
N ALA A 44 -6.92 9.87 -1.51
CA ALA A 44 -8.35 9.60 -1.44
C ALA A 44 -9.01 10.28 -0.24
N GLU A 45 -8.36 10.25 0.93
CA GLU A 45 -8.86 10.93 2.12
C GLU A 45 -8.90 12.45 1.94
N ASN A 46 -7.86 13.05 1.35
CA ASN A 46 -7.86 14.47 1.03
C ASN A 46 -8.98 14.84 0.04
N MET A 47 -9.18 14.04 -1.01
CA MET A 47 -10.29 14.23 -1.96
C MET A 47 -11.65 14.11 -1.27
N PHE A 48 -11.79 13.15 -0.35
CA PHE A 48 -12.98 12.99 0.48
C PHE A 48 -13.27 14.27 1.27
N TRP A 49 -12.29 14.81 2.00
CA TRP A 49 -12.50 16.03 2.79
C TRP A 49 -12.71 17.30 1.95
N GLN A 50 -12.31 17.30 0.68
CA GLN A 50 -12.56 18.39 -0.28
C GLN A 50 -13.94 18.32 -0.93
N GLN A 51 -14.39 17.12 -1.30
CA GLN A 51 -15.65 16.92 -2.03
C GLN A 51 -16.87 16.81 -1.11
N ILE A 52 -16.67 16.33 0.11
CA ILE A 52 -17.75 16.07 1.04
C ILE A 52 -18.05 17.34 1.83
N SER A 53 -19.18 17.97 1.49
CA SER A 53 -19.77 19.05 2.28
C SER A 53 -20.52 18.49 3.50
N ASP A 54 -20.70 19.34 4.52
CA ASP A 54 -21.49 18.98 5.71
C ASP A 54 -22.94 18.64 5.34
N GLU A 55 -23.47 19.25 4.26
CA GLU A 55 -24.78 18.97 3.69
C GLU A 55 -24.87 17.54 3.12
N TYR A 56 -23.83 17.08 2.43
CA TYR A 56 -23.77 15.71 1.93
C TYR A 56 -23.76 14.71 3.09
N LEU A 57 -22.95 14.94 4.14
CA LEU A 57 -22.93 14.09 5.33
C LEU A 57 -24.28 14.03 6.03
N GLN A 58 -25.00 15.16 6.10
CA GLN A 58 -26.34 15.22 6.69
C GLN A 58 -27.40 14.49 5.84
N SER A 59 -27.27 14.54 4.51
CA SER A 59 -28.19 13.88 3.57
C SER A 59 -28.13 12.34 3.61
N ILE A 60 -27.02 11.77 4.11
CA ILE A 60 -26.90 10.33 4.28
C ILE A 60 -27.82 9.87 5.43
N GLN A 61 -28.90 9.19 5.06
CA GLN A 61 -29.89 8.63 6.00
C GLN A 61 -29.35 7.45 6.80
N SER A 62 -28.35 6.75 6.26
CA SER A 62 -27.70 5.61 6.93
C SER A 62 -26.59 6.08 7.89
N ASN A 63 -26.38 5.34 8.97
CA ASN A 63 -25.28 5.60 9.90
C ASN A 63 -23.90 5.20 9.34
N LYS A 64 -23.84 4.70 8.10
CA LYS A 64 -22.61 4.29 7.41
C LYS A 64 -22.66 4.74 5.96
N PHE A 65 -21.51 5.12 5.42
CA PHE A 65 -21.34 5.40 4.00
C PHE A 65 -20.08 4.72 3.46
N SER A 66 -20.11 4.47 2.15
CA SER A 66 -18.99 3.89 1.41
C SER A 66 -18.81 4.71 0.13
N ILE A 67 -17.63 5.30 -0.04
CA ILE A 67 -17.30 6.10 -1.23
C ILE A 67 -16.01 5.56 -1.82
N THR A 68 -16.00 5.33 -3.12
CA THR A 68 -14.83 4.84 -3.84
C THR A 68 -14.21 5.96 -4.66
N TYR A 69 -12.91 6.12 -4.54
CA TYR A 69 -12.09 7.06 -5.28
C TYR A 69 -11.12 6.30 -6.18
N ASP A 70 -11.01 6.74 -7.43
CA ASP A 70 -9.95 6.32 -8.33
C ASP A 70 -8.77 7.29 -8.17
N VAL A 71 -7.62 6.79 -7.72
CA VAL A 71 -6.40 7.57 -7.46
C VAL A 71 -5.29 7.07 -8.37
N ILE A 72 -4.53 8.00 -8.97
CA ILE A 72 -3.35 7.67 -9.76
C ILE A 72 -2.11 8.11 -8.98
N VAL A 73 -1.22 7.15 -8.65
CA VAL A 73 0.07 7.42 -7.98
C VAL A 73 1.18 6.84 -8.86
N ASP A 74 2.11 7.69 -9.30
CA ASP A 74 3.26 7.31 -10.12
C ASP A 74 2.88 6.48 -11.37
N GLY A 75 1.75 6.83 -12.01
CA GLY A 75 1.24 6.16 -13.21
C GLY A 75 0.48 4.84 -12.96
N LYS A 76 0.34 4.39 -11.70
CA LYS A 76 -0.48 3.24 -11.32
C LYS A 76 -1.84 3.68 -10.81
N HIS A 77 -2.88 2.95 -11.21
CA HIS A 77 -4.26 3.20 -10.80
C HIS A 77 -4.61 2.40 -9.53
N TYR A 78 -5.13 3.09 -8.53
CA TYR A 78 -5.59 2.53 -7.26
C TYR A 78 -7.06 2.86 -7.06
N LYS A 79 -7.84 1.85 -6.67
CA LYS A 79 -9.22 2.05 -6.19
C LYS A 79 -9.21 2.05 -4.67
N VAL A 80 -9.57 3.19 -4.08
CA VAL A 80 -9.62 3.35 -2.63
C VAL A 80 -11.08 3.52 -2.21
N THR A 81 -11.59 2.55 -1.45
CA THR A 81 -12.94 2.61 -0.87
C THR A 81 -12.85 3.06 0.58
N ILE A 82 -13.38 4.24 0.87
CA ILE A 82 -13.50 4.79 2.22
C ILE A 82 -14.82 4.31 2.81
N ASN A 83 -14.74 3.45 3.82
CA ASN A 83 -15.87 2.99 4.61
C ASN A 83 -15.85 3.71 5.96
N ALA A 84 -16.87 4.50 6.23
CA ALA A 84 -16.94 5.29 7.44
C ALA A 84 -18.34 5.28 8.07
N ILE A 85 -18.35 5.38 9.39
CA ILE A 85 -19.57 5.63 10.17
C ILE A 85 -19.88 7.12 10.01
N LYS A 86 -21.15 7.51 9.99
CA LYS A 86 -21.53 8.93 9.99
C LYS A 86 -20.93 9.60 11.24
N PHE A 87 -19.99 10.51 11.06
CA PHE A 87 -19.37 11.31 12.12
C PHE A 87 -19.48 12.79 11.79
N ASP A 88 -19.69 13.62 12.82
CA ASP A 88 -19.59 15.06 12.69
C ASP A 88 -18.14 15.44 12.38
N ARG A 89 -17.95 16.33 11.39
CA ARG A 89 -16.63 16.81 11.00
C ARG A 89 -15.93 17.42 12.22
N PRO A 90 -14.66 17.06 12.51
CA PRO A 90 -13.92 17.71 13.59
C PRO A 90 -13.86 19.21 13.31
N LYS A 91 -14.48 20.01 14.20
CA LYS A 91 -14.45 21.47 14.11
C LYS A 91 -13.02 21.93 14.37
N LYS A 92 -12.48 22.74 13.46
CA LYS A 92 -11.20 23.44 13.62
C LYS A 92 -11.21 24.32 14.85
#